data_AF-A0A974RXW8-F1
#
_entry.id   AF-A0A974RXW8-F1
#
_cell.length_a   1.000
_cell.length_b   1.000
_cell.length_c   1.000
_cell.angle_alpha   90.00
_cell.angle_beta   90.00
_cell.angle_gamma   90.00
#
_symmetry.space_group_name_H-M   'P 1'
#
loop_
_entity.id
_entity.type
_entity.pdbx_description
1 polymer ?
#
loop_
_entity_poly.entity_id
_entity_poly.type
_entity_poly.pdbx_seq_one_letter_code
_entity_poly.pdbx_strand_id
1 'polypeptide(L)'
;MNIKLTDKEKIKVNDPDDLFAIMQRILLRDNKIDQDKEHFWIVGMNQAGLILYIELVSLGGTKSTIVEPMKVFRVAVMKNATRVIAVHNHPAGSMTPSTQDKDITDRLIQVGKILDI
;
A
#
# COMPACT_ATOMS: atom_id res chain seq x y z
N MET A 1 1.15 10.74 -3.39
CA MET A 1 -0.11 11.48 -3.17
C MET A 1 -0.57 11.23 -1.74
N ASN A 2 -0.89 12.27 -0.96
CA ASN A 2 -1.43 12.11 0.40
C ASN A 2 -2.96 12.07 0.33
N ILE A 3 -3.56 10.91 0.55
CA ILE A 3 -5.01 10.74 0.50
C ILE A 3 -5.59 11.20 1.84
N LYS A 4 -6.45 12.23 1.82
CA LYS A 4 -7.24 12.60 2.99
C LYS A 4 -8.37 11.59 3.16
N LEU A 5 -8.26 10.74 4.17
CA LEU A 5 -9.32 9.81 4.55
C LEU A 5 -10.44 10.56 5.27
N THR A 6 -11.68 10.32 4.85
CA THR A 6 -12.86 10.71 5.62
C THR A 6 -12.97 9.86 6.88
N ASP A 7 -13.75 10.30 7.89
CA ASP A 7 -13.93 9.49 9.11
C ASP A 7 -14.62 8.15 8.84
N LYS A 8 -15.38 8.04 7.74
CA LYS A 8 -15.96 6.78 7.27
C LYS A 8 -14.93 5.83 6.63
N GLU A 9 -13.77 6.35 6.23
CA GLU A 9 -12.67 5.57 5.62
C GLU A 9 -11.57 5.21 6.63
N LYS A 10 -11.59 5.79 7.84
CA LYS A 10 -10.79 5.34 8.99
C LYS A 10 -11.41 4.09 9.62
N ILE A 11 -11.62 3.08 8.79
CA ILE A 11 -12.20 1.82 9.25
C ILE A 11 -11.14 0.98 9.94
N LYS A 12 -11.62 0.05 10.77
CA LYS A 12 -10.82 -1.07 11.22
C LYS A 12 -10.74 -2.08 10.08
N VAL A 13 -9.53 -2.43 9.65
CA VAL A 13 -9.31 -3.47 8.63
C VAL A 13 -9.24 -4.82 9.33
N ASN A 14 -10.18 -5.71 9.03
CA ASN A 14 -10.20 -7.06 9.61
C ASN A 14 -9.76 -8.12 8.59
N ASP A 15 -10.03 -7.89 7.31
CA ASP A 15 -9.70 -8.79 6.21
C ASP A 15 -9.26 -8.01 4.95
N PRO A 16 -8.77 -8.70 3.90
CA PRO A 16 -8.36 -8.05 2.66
C PRO A 16 -9.51 -7.40 1.87
N ASP A 17 -10.76 -7.82 2.05
CA ASP A 17 -11.91 -7.33 1.29
C ASP A 17 -12.31 -5.91 1.76
N ASP A 18 -12.21 -5.65 3.08
CA ASP A 18 -12.33 -4.32 3.68
C ASP A 18 -11.41 -3.31 2.96
N LEU A 19 -10.16 -3.73 2.72
CA LEU A 19 -9.15 -2.88 2.10
C LEU A 19 -9.34 -2.78 0.58
N PHE A 20 -9.71 -3.87 -0.08
CA PHE A 20 -9.92 -3.89 -1.53
C PHE A 20 -10.94 -2.84 -1.97
N ALA A 21 -12.07 -2.73 -1.27
CA ALA A 21 -13.12 -1.76 -1.59
C ALA A 21 -12.63 -0.30 -1.49
N ILE A 22 -11.79 0.00 -0.50
CA ILE A 22 -11.18 1.32 -0.32
C ILE A 22 -10.19 1.61 -1.45
N MET A 23 -9.28 0.66 -1.71
CA MET A 23 -8.23 0.82 -2.71
C MET A 23 -8.79 0.94 -4.12
N GLN A 24 -9.85 0.19 -4.46
CA GLN A 24 -10.53 0.30 -5.74
C GLN A 24 -11.10 1.72 -5.96
N ARG A 25 -11.75 2.29 -4.94
CA ARG A 25 -12.26 3.68 -5.01
C ARG A 25 -11.14 4.70 -5.17
N ILE A 26 -9.99 4.48 -4.53
CA ILE A 26 -8.83 5.34 -4.65
C ILE A 26 -8.26 5.28 -6.08
N LEU A 27 -7.99 4.08 -6.59
CA LEU A 27 -7.43 3.88 -7.93
C LEU A 27 -8.36 4.42 -9.03
N LEU A 28 -9.68 4.24 -8.90
CA LEU A 28 -10.65 4.74 -9.88
C LEU A 28 -10.80 6.27 -9.88
N ARG A 29 -10.32 6.97 -8.84
CA ARG A 29 -10.28 8.44 -8.80
C ARG A 29 -9.05 9.01 -9.52
N ASP A 30 -8.04 8.19 -9.80
CA ASP A 30 -6.82 8.64 -10.46
C ASP A 30 -7.07 8.97 -11.93
N ASN A 31 -6.16 9.73 -12.55
CA ASN A 31 -6.27 10.04 -13.97
C ASN A 31 -6.27 8.76 -14.81
N LYS A 32 -7.07 8.71 -15.89
CA LYS A 32 -7.13 7.54 -16.79
C LYS A 32 -5.77 7.03 -17.24
N ILE A 33 -4.82 7.93 -17.50
CA ILE A 33 -3.45 7.57 -17.93
C ILE A 33 -2.68 6.84 -16.82
N ASP A 34 -2.92 7.21 -15.55
CA ASP A 34 -2.24 6.60 -14.42
C ASP A 34 -2.89 5.28 -14.02
N GLN A 35 -4.21 5.10 -14.24
CA GLN A 35 -4.91 3.82 -14.01
C GLN A 35 -4.28 2.62 -14.76
N ASP A 36 -3.64 2.87 -15.90
CA ASP A 36 -2.96 1.85 -16.71
C ASP A 36 -1.52 1.54 -16.21
N LYS A 37 -1.09 2.14 -15.10
CA LYS A 37 0.23 1.94 -14.49
C LYS A 37 0.16 1.08 -13.23
N GLU A 38 1.29 0.49 -12.88
CA GLU A 38 1.47 -0.17 -11.60
C GLU A 38 1.68 0.85 -10.49
N HIS A 39 0.94 0.68 -9.40
CA HIS A 39 1.04 1.47 -8.20
C HIS A 39 1.33 0.56 -7.03
N PHE A 40 2.31 0.98 -6.23
CA PHE A 40 2.60 0.36 -4.96
C PHE A 40 2.21 1.30 -3.83
N TRP A 41 1.23 0.87 -3.04
CA TRP A 41 0.67 1.62 -1.93
C TRP A 41 1.03 0.99 -0.59
N ILE A 42 1.14 1.83 0.42
CA ILE A 42 1.25 1.42 1.81
C ILE A 42 0.08 1.99 2.61
N VAL A 43 -0.53 1.12 3.39
CA VAL A 43 -1.56 1.45 4.37
C VAL A 43 -0.94 1.32 5.75
N GLY A 44 -0.77 2.43 6.44
CA GLY A 44 -0.29 2.43 7.82
C GLY A 44 -1.45 2.38 8.80
N MET A 45 -1.33 1.57 9.84
CA MET A 45 -2.37 1.37 10.84
C MET A 45 -1.83 1.47 12.26
N ASN A 46 -2.74 1.75 13.21
CA ASN A 46 -2.44 1.62 14.63
C ASN A 46 -2.64 0.17 15.12
N GLN A 47 -2.35 -0.07 16.40
CA GLN A 47 -2.40 -1.39 17.01
C GLN A 47 -3.81 -2.01 16.98
N ALA A 48 -4.85 -1.18 17.00
CA ALA A 48 -6.25 -1.61 16.90
C ALA A 48 -6.67 -1.98 15.46
N GLY A 49 -5.78 -1.81 14.47
CA GLY A 49 -6.07 -2.05 13.06
C GLY A 49 -6.83 -0.91 12.38
N LEU A 50 -6.87 0.28 12.99
CA LEU A 50 -7.45 1.46 12.36
C LEU A 50 -6.46 2.09 11.39
N ILE A 51 -6.92 2.43 10.19
CA ILE A 51 -6.11 3.11 9.18
C ILE A 51 -5.73 4.51 9.66
N LEU A 52 -4.42 4.79 9.66
CA LEU A 52 -3.84 6.10 9.93
C LEU A 52 -3.61 6.88 8.64
N TYR A 53 -3.15 6.20 7.58
CA TYR A 53 -2.88 6.79 6.28
C TYR A 53 -2.87 5.73 5.17
N ILE A 54 -3.07 6.20 3.95
CA ILE A 54 -2.82 5.46 2.71
C ILE A 54 -1.92 6.32 1.83
N GLU A 55 -0.79 5.77 1.40
CA GLU A 55 0.21 6.50 0.63
C GLU A 55 0.68 5.72 -0.59
N LEU A 56 0.74 6.44 -1.72
CA LEU A 56 1.39 5.96 -2.93
C LEU A 56 2.91 6.06 -2.75
N VAL A 57 3.58 4.92 -2.59
CA VAL A 57 5.03 4.85 -2.42
C VAL A 57 5.74 4.87 -3.77
N SER A 58 5.16 4.21 -4.76
CA SER A 58 5.76 4.15 -6.10
C SER A 58 4.71 4.10 -7.19
N LEU A 59 4.94 4.91 -8.23
CA LEU A 59 4.19 4.91 -9.48
C LEU A 59 5.14 4.41 -10.57
N GLY A 60 4.86 3.22 -11.09
CA GLY A 60 5.68 2.54 -12.06
C GLY A 60 5.25 2.77 -13.50
N GLY A 61 5.78 1.93 -14.37
CA GLY A 61 5.27 1.78 -15.73
C GLY A 61 4.09 0.82 -15.78
N THR A 62 3.79 0.30 -16.98
CA THR A 62 2.69 -0.65 -17.19
C THR A 62 3.02 -2.09 -16.80
N LYS A 63 4.27 -2.39 -16.40
CA LYS A 63 4.80 -3.75 -16.17
C LYS A 63 5.60 -3.94 -14.89
N SER A 64 6.06 -2.84 -14.29
CA SER A 64 6.88 -2.88 -13.09
C SER A 64 6.87 -1.52 -12.40
N THR A 65 7.01 -1.57 -11.08
CA THR A 65 7.31 -0.43 -10.22
C THR A 65 8.46 -0.75 -9.28
N ILE A 66 9.32 0.23 -8.98
CA ILE A 66 10.46 0.04 -8.07
C ILE A 66 10.02 0.46 -6.67
N VAL A 67 10.20 -0.43 -5.70
CA VAL A 67 9.84 -0.21 -4.31
C VAL A 67 11.10 -0.22 -3.44
N GLU A 68 11.30 0.86 -2.71
CA GLU A 68 12.44 1.01 -1.79
C GLU A 68 11.94 0.93 -0.34
N PRO A 69 12.40 -0.03 0.48
CA PRO A 69 11.93 -0.19 1.86
C PRO A 69 12.03 1.10 2.70
N MET A 70 13.07 1.90 2.50
CA MET A 70 13.23 3.19 3.17
C MET A 70 12.03 4.13 2.92
N LYS A 71 11.50 4.16 1.69
CA LYS A 71 10.32 4.98 1.35
C LYS A 71 9.04 4.43 1.97
N VAL A 72 8.88 3.10 2.01
CA VAL A 72 7.75 2.41 2.66
C VAL A 72 7.67 2.76 4.14
N PHE A 73 8.78 2.62 4.87
CA PHE A 73 8.76 2.77 6.32
C PHE A 73 8.95 4.21 6.81
N ARG A 74 9.43 5.14 5.96
CA ARG A 74 9.58 6.55 6.34
C ARG A 74 8.29 7.12 6.93
N VAL A 75 7.16 6.95 6.23
CA VAL A 75 5.89 7.54 6.69
C VAL A 75 5.26 6.70 7.80
N ALA A 76 5.50 5.39 7.83
CA ALA A 76 5.07 4.54 8.94
C ALA A 76 5.64 5.04 10.27
N VAL A 77 6.96 5.30 10.29
CA VAL A 77 7.64 5.87 11.46
C VAL A 77 7.14 7.28 11.76
N MET A 78 7.03 8.18 10.76
CA MET A 78 6.56 9.55 10.98
C MET A 78 5.12 9.64 11.50
N LYS A 79 4.29 8.63 11.23
CA LYS A 79 2.87 8.58 11.62
C LYS A 79 2.60 7.67 12.81
N ASN A 80 3.63 7.12 13.45
CA ASN A 80 3.51 6.14 14.54
C ASN A 80 2.62 4.94 14.16
N ALA A 81 2.73 4.47 12.91
CA ALA A 81 2.10 3.22 12.51
C ALA A 81 2.82 2.06 13.21
N THR A 82 2.02 1.10 13.67
CA THR A 82 2.49 -0.12 14.37
C THR A 82 2.24 -1.38 13.53
N ARG A 83 1.58 -1.20 12.38
CA ARG A 83 1.25 -2.23 11.41
C ARG A 83 1.20 -1.57 10.03
N VAL A 84 1.65 -2.27 9.00
CA VAL A 84 1.52 -1.83 7.61
C VAL A 84 0.93 -2.93 6.72
N ILE A 85 0.19 -2.53 5.69
CA ILE A 85 -0.23 -3.41 4.59
C ILE A 85 0.31 -2.84 3.29
N ALA A 86 0.92 -3.69 2.47
CA ALA A 86 1.31 -3.37 1.10
C ALA A 86 0.21 -3.74 0.11
N VAL A 87 -0.05 -2.87 -0.85
CA VAL A 87 -1.03 -3.10 -1.92
C VAL A 87 -0.37 -2.80 -3.26
N HIS A 88 -0.49 -3.73 -4.20
CA HIS A 88 0.04 -3.61 -5.55
C HIS A 88 -1.07 -3.91 -6.57
N ASN A 89 -1.33 -3.01 -7.52
CA ASN A 89 -2.23 -3.29 -8.64
C ASN A 89 -1.44 -3.75 -9.88
N HIS A 90 -2.01 -4.71 -10.60
CA HIS A 90 -1.54 -5.15 -11.91
C HIS A 90 -2.56 -4.71 -12.97
N PRO A 91 -2.24 -3.74 -13.85
CA PRO A 91 -3.17 -3.30 -14.91
C PRO A 91 -3.63 -4.42 -15.84
N ALA A 92 -2.79 -5.45 -16.02
CA ALA A 92 -3.11 -6.63 -16.80
C ALA A 92 -4.16 -7.56 -16.16
N GLY A 93 -4.55 -7.33 -14.90
CA GLY A 93 -5.58 -8.09 -14.19
C GLY A 93 -5.12 -9.43 -13.59
N SER A 94 -3.84 -9.79 -13.71
CA SER A 94 -3.28 -10.98 -13.04
C SER A 94 -3.16 -10.74 -11.54
N MET A 95 -3.71 -11.68 -10.75
CA MET A 95 -3.57 -11.69 -9.28
C MET A 95 -2.42 -12.59 -8.81
N THR A 96 -1.71 -13.24 -9.73
CA THR A 96 -0.55 -14.08 -9.41
C THR A 96 0.66 -13.20 -9.13
N PRO A 97 1.27 -13.24 -7.93
CA PRO A 97 2.43 -12.42 -7.61
C PRO A 97 3.65 -12.86 -8.41
N SER A 98 4.38 -11.88 -8.96
CA SER A 98 5.66 -12.09 -9.63
C SER A 98 6.76 -12.52 -8.65
N THR A 99 7.92 -12.95 -9.17
CA THR A 99 9.10 -13.20 -8.33
C THR A 99 9.55 -11.93 -7.63
N GLN A 100 9.45 -10.78 -8.30
CA GLN A 100 9.79 -9.47 -7.76
C GLN A 100 8.85 -9.07 -6.62
N ASP A 101 7.55 -9.34 -6.75
CA ASP A 101 6.56 -9.10 -5.67
C ASP A 101 6.90 -9.90 -4.41
N LYS A 102 7.32 -11.16 -4.56
CA LYS A 102 7.71 -12.01 -3.44
C LYS A 102 9.00 -11.52 -2.78
N ASP A 103 10.03 -11.22 -3.58
CA ASP A 103 11.32 -10.73 -3.08
C ASP A 103 11.18 -9.42 -2.30
N ILE A 104 10.43 -8.45 -2.84
CA ILE A 104 10.21 -7.20 -2.12
C ILE A 104 9.38 -7.41 -0.85
N THR A 105 8.37 -8.30 -0.89
CA THR A 105 7.57 -8.63 0.30
C THR A 105 8.45 -9.20 1.41
N ASP A 106 9.34 -10.14 1.09
CA ASP A 106 10.26 -10.73 2.08
C ASP A 106 11.20 -9.67 2.66
N ARG A 107 11.72 -8.77 1.81
CA ARG A 107 12.58 -7.67 2.27
C ARG A 107 11.83 -6.68 3.16
N LEU A 108 10.58 -6.34 2.83
CA LEU A 108 9.75 -5.47 3.66
C LEU A 108 9.42 -6.11 5.01
N ILE A 109 9.15 -7.42 5.04
CA ILE A 109 8.94 -8.17 6.29
C ILE A 109 10.18 -8.09 7.19
N GLN A 110 11.38 -8.25 6.64
CA GLN A 110 12.62 -8.16 7.41
C GLN A 110 12.82 -6.76 8.00
N VAL A 111 12.56 -5.70 7.22
CA VAL A 111 12.68 -4.32 7.70
C VAL A 111 11.61 -4.00 8.74
N GLY A 112 10.36 -4.43 8.55
CA GLY A 112 9.29 -4.25 9.52
C GLY A 112 9.62 -4.87 10.88
N LYS A 113 10.18 -6.09 10.88
CA LYS A 113 10.68 -6.74 12.10
C LYS A 113 11.80 -5.96 12.81
N ILE A 114 12.68 -5.29 12.07
CA ILE A 114 13.75 -4.47 12.65
C ILE A 114 13.19 -3.19 13.29
N LEU A 115 12.10 -2.66 12.73
CA LEU A 115 11.46 -1.42 13.18
C LEU A 115 10.32 -1.63 14.18
N ASP A 116 9.97 -2.88 14.47
CA ASP A 116 8.79 -3.27 15.25
C ASP A 116 7.45 -2.73 14.66
N ILE A 117 7.28 -2.83 13.34
CA ILE A 117 6.08 -2.41 12.55
C ILE A 117 5.54 -3.57 11.70
#